data_AF-A0AAV4H070-F1
#
_entry.id   AF-A0AAV4H070-F1
#
_cell.length_a   1.000
_cell.length_b   1.000
_cell.length_c   1.000
_cell.angle_alpha   90.00
_cell.angle_beta   90.00
_cell.angle_gamma   90.00
#
_symmetry.space_group_name_H-M   'P 1'
#
loop_
_entity.id
_entity.type
_entity.pdbx_description
1 polymer ?
#
loop_
_entity_poly.entity_id
_entity_poly.type
_entity_poly.pdbx_seq_one_letter_code
_entity_poly.pdbx_strand_id
1 'polypeptide(L)'
;MNTQVCEQSKYRRKGIAKLATTAITRRKKLEKLSHPRHVVRHNNLEKLCLEGAVEGRRGRGRPRRRWTQDISDWLGFSVREASILAQDRDGFRSAVWEATSYKDPP
;
A
#
# COMPACT_ATOMS: atom_id res chain seq x y z
N MET A 1 38.46 -40.92 -45.47
CA MET A 1 37.40 -41.14 -44.47
C MET A 1 37.37 -40.05 -43.37
N ASN A 2 37.21 -38.74 -43.65
CA ASN A 2 37.31 -37.73 -42.57
C ASN A 2 36.41 -36.47 -42.70
N THR A 3 35.38 -36.48 -43.54
CA THR A 3 34.47 -35.33 -43.70
C THR A 3 33.32 -35.32 -42.69
N GLN A 4 32.76 -36.48 -42.33
CA GLN A 4 31.60 -36.57 -41.43
C GLN A 4 31.88 -36.14 -39.97
N VAL A 5 33.08 -36.42 -39.44
CA VAL A 5 33.45 -36.04 -38.06
C VAL A 5 33.58 -34.52 -37.91
N CYS A 6 34.07 -33.84 -38.95
CA CYS A 6 34.21 -32.39 -38.99
C CYS A 6 32.85 -31.67 -39.09
N GLU A 7 31.92 -32.21 -39.88
CA GLU A 7 30.55 -31.67 -39.96
C GLU A 7 29.75 -31.86 -38.67
N GLN A 8 29.87 -33.02 -38.02
CA GLN A 8 29.25 -33.25 -36.71
C GLN A 8 29.81 -32.31 -35.63
N SER A 9 31.13 -32.06 -35.63
CA SER A 9 31.78 -31.08 -34.75
C SER A 9 31.25 -29.65 -34.97
N LYS A 10 31.09 -29.24 -36.23
CA LYS A 10 30.50 -27.93 -36.60
C LYS A 10 29.05 -27.81 -36.13
N TYR A 11 28.23 -28.86 -36.28
CA TYR A 11 26.84 -28.87 -35.80
C TYR A 11 26.75 -28.80 -34.28
N ARG A 12 27.61 -29.52 -33.56
CA ARG A 12 27.66 -29.54 -32.09
C ARG A 12 28.09 -28.19 -31.50
N ARG A 13 29.08 -27.51 -32.10
CA ARG A 13 29.46 -26.12 -31.74
C ARG A 13 28.35 -25.12 -32.03
N LYS A 14 27.66 -25.23 -33.18
CA LYS A 14 26.49 -24.38 -33.50
C LYS A 14 25.34 -24.61 -32.50
N GLY A 15 25.10 -25.84 -32.06
CA GLY A 15 24.11 -26.18 -31.03
C GLY A 15 24.44 -25.56 -29.66
N ILE A 16 25.71 -25.62 -29.22
CA ILE A 16 26.18 -25.02 -27.97
C ILE A 16 26.06 -23.48 -28.02
N ALA A 17 26.43 -22.86 -29.14
CA ALA A 17 26.28 -21.41 -29.32
C ALA A 17 24.80 -20.96 -29.29
N LYS A 18 23.90 -21.72 -29.92
CA LYS A 18 22.45 -21.45 -29.88
C LYS A 18 21.89 -21.56 -28.45
N LEU A 19 22.26 -22.61 -27.71
CA LEU A 19 21.86 -22.82 -26.31
C LEU A 19 22.38 -21.70 -25.38
N ALA A 20 23.63 -21.29 -25.54
CA ALA A 20 24.22 -20.19 -24.77
C ALA A 20 23.52 -18.85 -25.06
N THR A 21 23.20 -18.57 -26.32
CA THR A 21 22.48 -17.33 -26.71
C THR A 21 21.08 -17.31 -26.10
N THR A 22 20.35 -18.44 -26.12
CA THR A 22 19.03 -18.54 -25.49
C THR A 22 19.07 -18.34 -23.97
N ALA A 23 20.13 -18.78 -23.29
CA ALA A 23 20.28 -18.57 -21.85
C ALA A 23 20.48 -17.09 -21.49
N ILE A 24 21.32 -16.37 -22.25
CA ILE A 24 21.54 -14.93 -22.08
C ILE A 24 20.25 -14.14 -22.32
N THR A 25 19.52 -14.45 -23.39
CA THR A 25 18.24 -13.78 -23.70
C THR A 25 17.19 -14.08 -22.63
N ARG A 26 17.13 -15.32 -22.12
CA ARG A 26 16.23 -15.69 -21.03
C ARG A 26 16.53 -14.92 -19.74
N ARG A 27 17.81 -14.76 -19.38
CA ARG A 27 18.24 -13.97 -18.22
C ARG A 27 17.84 -12.50 -18.35
N LYS A 28 18.16 -11.87 -19.49
CA LYS A 28 17.77 -10.48 -19.78
C LYS A 28 16.25 -10.28 -19.72
N LYS A 29 15.47 -11.29 -20.16
CA LYS A 29 14.01 -11.26 -20.07
C LYS A 29 13.53 -11.28 -18.62
N LEU A 30 14.12 -12.12 -17.76
CA LEU A 30 13.77 -12.20 -16.34
C LEU A 30 14.13 -10.91 -15.58
N GLU A 31 15.28 -10.30 -15.88
CA GLU A 31 15.67 -9.00 -15.30
C GLU A 31 14.67 -7.90 -15.65
N LYS A 32 14.27 -7.80 -16.92
CA LYS A 32 13.25 -6.83 -17.37
C LYS A 32 11.89 -7.06 -16.73
N LEU A 33 11.51 -8.31 -16.47
CA LEU A 33 10.25 -8.63 -15.79
C LEU A 33 10.29 -8.32 -14.29
N SER A 34 11.47 -8.29 -13.68
CA SER A 34 11.65 -7.93 -12.27
C SER A 34 11.73 -6.42 -12.04
N HIS A 35 12.24 -5.67 -13.03
CA HIS A 35 12.41 -4.20 -12.96
C HIS A 35 11.16 -3.42 -12.50
N PRO A 36 9.93 -3.69 -12.98
CA PRO A 36 8.73 -2.97 -12.55
C PRO A 36 8.52 -3.03 -11.03
N ARG A 37 8.87 -4.16 -10.41
CA ARG A 37 8.77 -4.33 -8.96
C ARG A 37 9.75 -3.44 -8.20
N HIS A 38 10.91 -3.17 -8.78
CA HIS A 38 11.88 -2.23 -8.22
C HIS A 38 11.38 -0.79 -8.41
N VAL A 39 10.87 -0.47 -9.61
CA VAL A 39 10.32 0.85 -9.93
C VAL A 39 9.18 1.26 -9.00
N VAL A 40 8.23 0.37 -8.68
CA VAL A 40 7.09 0.70 -7.80
C VAL A 40 7.52 1.07 -6.36
N ARG A 41 8.67 0.59 -5.89
CA ARG A 41 9.15 0.87 -4.51
C ARG A 41 9.88 2.20 -4.37
N HIS A 42 10.47 2.71 -5.45
CA HIS A 42 11.20 3.96 -5.45
C HIS A 42 10.39 5.07 -6.12
N ASN A 43 10.46 6.30 -5.60
CA ASN A 43 9.78 7.45 -6.20
C ASN A 43 10.62 8.03 -7.35
N ASN A 44 10.77 7.24 -8.41
CA ASN A 44 11.53 7.61 -9.61
C ASN A 44 10.58 8.13 -10.70
N LEU A 45 11.12 8.84 -11.69
CA LEU A 45 10.35 9.36 -12.84
C LEU A 45 9.59 8.25 -13.57
N GLU A 46 10.19 7.05 -13.69
CA GLU A 46 9.56 5.88 -14.30
C GLU A 46 8.27 5.48 -13.57
N LYS A 47 8.24 5.55 -12.24
CA LYS A 47 7.05 5.24 -11.43
C LYS A 47 5.98 6.31 -11.64
N LEU A 48 6.36 7.58 -11.65
CA LEU A 48 5.44 8.69 -11.92
C LEU A 48 4.80 8.58 -13.31
N CYS A 49 5.57 8.18 -14.31
CA CYS A 49 5.08 7.95 -15.67
C CYS A 49 4.12 6.74 -15.75
N LEU A 50 4.39 5.68 -14.97
CA LEU A 50 3.56 4.47 -14.93
C LEU A 50 2.25 4.65 -14.13
N GLU A 51 2.31 5.29 -12.96
CA GLU A 51 1.16 5.47 -12.06
C GLU A 51 0.34 6.72 -12.42
N GLY A 52 0.91 7.63 -13.21
CA GLY A 52 0.40 8.98 -13.42
C GLY A 52 0.68 9.88 -12.21
N ALA A 53 0.66 11.19 -12.45
CA ALA A 53 0.65 12.16 -11.36
C ALA A 53 -0.75 12.15 -10.72
N VAL A 54 -0.90 11.48 -9.57
CA VAL A 54 -2.06 11.69 -8.72
C VAL A 54 -1.84 13.01 -8.00
N GLU A 55 -2.45 14.07 -8.52
CA GLU A 55 -2.47 15.38 -7.87
C GLU A 55 -3.15 15.24 -6.49
N GLY A 56 -2.43 15.62 -5.44
CA GLY A 56 -2.96 15.63 -4.08
C GLY A 56 -2.17 14.78 -3.08
N ARG A 57 -2.11 15.27 -1.84
CA ARG A 57 -1.54 14.53 -0.72
C ARG A 57 -2.53 13.47 -0.28
N ARG A 58 -2.08 12.21 -0.14
CA ARG A 58 -2.92 11.14 0.43
C ARG A 58 -3.56 11.63 1.73
N GLY A 59 -4.88 11.49 1.82
CA GLY A 59 -5.63 11.77 3.03
C GLY A 59 -5.03 11.01 4.23
N ARG A 60 -5.16 11.59 5.42
CA ARG A 60 -4.66 10.94 6.63
C ARG A 60 -5.51 9.70 6.88
N GLY A 61 -4.89 8.53 7.05
CA GLY A 61 -5.63 7.28 7.24
C GLY A 61 -6.51 7.29 8.49
N ARG A 62 -5.88 7.30 9.68
CA ARG A 62 -6.62 7.35 10.95
C ARG A 62 -6.85 8.82 11.38
N PRO A 63 -8.10 9.22 11.64
CA PRO A 63 -8.41 10.50 12.28
C PRO A 63 -7.69 10.63 13.63
N ARG A 64 -7.28 11.85 14.01
CA ARG A 64 -6.67 12.11 15.34
C ARG A 64 -7.69 12.12 16.48
N ARG A 65 -8.97 11.94 16.16
CA ARG A 65 -10.09 12.03 17.08
C ARG A 65 -10.03 10.88 18.09
N ARG A 66 -10.24 11.21 19.36
CA ARG A 66 -10.24 10.29 20.50
C ARG A 66 -11.64 10.26 21.08
N TRP A 67 -12.07 9.14 21.65
CA TRP A 67 -13.36 9.03 22.34
C TRP A 67 -13.51 10.06 23.47
N THR A 68 -12.41 10.47 24.11
CA THR A 68 -12.41 11.54 25.11
C THR A 68 -12.74 12.91 24.52
N GLN A 69 -12.32 13.15 23.27
CA GLN A 69 -12.68 14.33 22.51
C GLN A 69 -14.15 14.27 22.13
N ASP A 70 -14.63 13.11 21.69
CA ASP A 70 -16.06 12.89 21.39
C ASP A 70 -16.94 13.17 22.61
N ILE A 71 -16.56 12.72 23.81
CA ILE A 71 -17.27 13.03 25.06
C ILE A 71 -17.32 14.53 25.33
N SER A 72 -16.20 15.22 25.15
CA SER A 72 -16.14 16.66 25.35
C SER A 72 -16.95 17.43 24.31
N ASP A 73 -16.98 16.95 23.07
CA ASP A 73 -17.72 17.56 21.97
C ASP A 73 -19.24 17.33 22.13
N TRP A 74 -19.66 16.15 22.58
CA TRP A 74 -21.08 15.76 22.68
C TRP A 74 -21.76 16.22 23.97
N LEU A 75 -21.07 16.11 25.11
CA LEU A 75 -21.64 16.42 26.42
C LEU A 75 -21.23 17.82 26.92
N GLY A 76 -20.26 18.48 26.26
CA GLY A 76 -19.72 19.76 26.71
C GLY A 76 -18.93 19.70 28.02
N PHE A 77 -18.71 18.50 28.56
CA PHE A 77 -18.00 18.26 29.82
C PHE A 77 -16.58 17.76 29.58
N SER A 78 -15.69 18.08 30.51
CA SER A 78 -14.39 17.39 30.56
C SER A 78 -14.59 15.91 30.90
N VAL A 79 -13.63 15.06 30.50
CA VAL A 79 -13.65 13.62 30.82
C VAL A 79 -13.77 13.37 32.33
N ARG A 80 -13.18 14.25 33.15
CA ARG A 80 -13.24 14.16 34.61
C ARG A 80 -14.65 14.42 35.12
N GLU A 81 -15.31 15.46 34.62
CA GLU A 81 -16.71 15.78 34.98
C GLU A 81 -17.66 14.69 34.50
N ALA A 82 -17.47 14.18 33.28
CA ALA A 82 -18.24 13.04 32.78
C ALA A 82 -18.06 11.79 33.66
N SER A 83 -16.87 11.57 34.21
CA SER A 83 -16.60 10.44 35.12
C SER A 83 -17.24 10.64 36.51
N ILE A 84 -17.37 11.87 36.98
CA ILE A 84 -18.09 12.19 38.22
C ILE A 84 -19.60 12.05 37.99
N LEU A 85 -20.10 12.57 36.87
CA LEU A 85 -21.51 12.45 36.47
C LEU A 85 -21.92 10.99 36.25
N ALA A 86 -21.03 10.15 35.72
CA ALA A 86 -21.28 8.72 35.55
C ALA A 86 -21.49 7.96 36.88
N GLN A 87 -21.13 8.54 38.02
CA GLN A 87 -21.45 7.97 39.35
C GLN A 87 -22.93 8.14 39.68
N ASP A 88 -23.57 9.19 39.15
CA ASP A 88 -25.03 9.34 39.20
C ASP A 88 -25.67 8.71 37.95
N ARG A 89 -26.31 7.56 38.17
CA ARG A 89 -26.88 6.76 37.08
C ARG A 89 -27.98 7.50 36.32
N ASP A 90 -28.84 8.22 37.03
CA ASP A 90 -30.01 8.88 36.44
C ASP A 90 -29.62 10.20 35.76
N GLY A 91 -28.72 10.96 36.37
CA GLY A 91 -28.10 12.14 35.75
C GLY A 91 -27.32 11.81 34.49
N PHE A 92 -26.50 10.74 34.52
CA PHE A 92 -25.77 10.29 33.34
C PHE A 92 -26.70 9.83 32.22
N ARG A 93 -27.77 9.09 32.55
CA ARG A 93 -28.76 8.64 31.55
C ARG A 93 -29.45 9.81 30.86
N SER A 94 -29.77 10.85 31.63
CA SER A 94 -30.40 12.07 31.13
C SER A 94 -29.47 12.83 30.20
N ALA A 95 -28.20 13.01 30.59
CA ALA A 95 -27.19 13.70 29.77
C ALA A 95 -26.89 12.96 28.46
N VAL A 96 -26.82 11.62 28.48
CA VAL A 96 -26.65 10.81 27.26
C VAL A 96 -27.89 10.92 26.37
N TRP A 97 -29.09 10.89 26.94
CA TRP A 97 -30.33 11.07 26.17
C TRP A 97 -30.38 12.44 25.50
N GLU A 98 -29.99 13.49 26.22
CA GLU A 98 -29.90 14.86 25.71
C GLU A 98 -28.89 14.96 24.56
N ALA A 99 -27.68 14.44 24.73
CA ALA A 99 -26.65 14.43 23.69
C ALA A 99 -27.05 13.63 22.45
N THR A 100 -27.82 12.54 22.63
CA THR A 100 -28.32 11.72 21.51
C THR A 100 -29.52 12.37 20.81
N SER A 101 -30.27 13.21 21.51
CA SER A 101 -31.47 13.89 20.97
C SER A 101 -31.13 15.13 20.14
N TYR A 102 -29.93 15.70 20.32
CA TYR A 102 -29.45 16.83 19.53
C TYR A 102 -29.07 16.36 18.11
N LYS A 103 -29.89 16.68 17.10
CA LYS A 103 -29.57 16.42 15.70
C LYS A 103 -28.40 17.31 15.25
N ASP A 104 -27.38 16.70 14.65
CA ASP A 104 -26.20 17.38 14.12
C ASP A 104 -26.57 18.52 13.14
N PRO A 105 -26.05 19.76 13.30
CA PRO A 105 -26.14 20.79 12.26
C PRO A 105 -25.13 20.52 11.12
N PRO A 106 -25.42 20.97 9.89
CA PRO A 106 -24.64 20.65 8.67
C PRO A 106 -23.21 21.21 8.66
#